data_AF-V4ASA8-F1
#
_entry.id   AF-V4ASA8-F1
#
_cell.length_a   1.000
_cell.length_b   1.000
_cell.length_c   1.000
_cell.angle_alpha   90.00
_cell.angle_beta   90.00
_cell.angle_gamma   90.00
#
_symmetry.space_group_name_H-M   'P 1'
#
loop_
_entity.id
_entity.type
_entity.pdbx_description
1 polymer ?
#
loop_
_entity_poly.entity_id
_entity_poly.type
_entity_poly.pdbx_seq_one_letter_code
_entity_poly.pdbx_strand_id
1 'polypeptide(L)'
;QLLTTVRDRIRAQNHKVWMDIDDMEGSTLQAMADAIENAEIVLICMSRKYKDSPNCRAEAEYAHQLRKKVIPLIMERGYRPDGWLGMILGAKLFYDFSGKYPFESKIEGLLKEI
;
A
#
# COMPACT_ATOMS: atom_id res chain seq x y z
N GLN A 1 0.72 9.44 10.49
CA GLN A 1 0.08 10.70 10.05
C GLN A 1 -0.35 10.60 8.58
N LEU A 2 0.55 10.49 7.60
CA LEU A 2 0.13 10.42 6.18
C LEU A 2 -0.63 9.13 5.79
N LEU A 3 -0.11 7.95 6.16
CA LEU A 3 -0.75 6.64 5.88
C LEU A 3 -2.19 6.58 6.44
N THR A 4 -2.35 6.99 7.68
CA THR A 4 -3.65 7.05 8.36
C THR A 4 -4.59 8.02 7.65
N THR A 5 -4.12 9.18 7.16
CA THR A 5 -4.95 10.10 6.36
C THR A 5 -5.43 9.48 5.05
N VAL A 6 -4.56 8.77 4.31
CA VAL A 6 -4.95 8.06 3.08
C VAL A 6 -6.03 7.02 3.39
N ARG A 7 -5.82 6.19 4.42
CA ARG A 7 -6.80 5.20 4.90
C ARG A 7 -8.15 5.84 5.23
N ASP A 8 -8.14 6.92 6.01
CA ASP A 8 -9.37 7.56 6.48
C ASP A 8 -10.17 8.15 5.31
N ARG A 9 -9.48 8.67 4.29
CA ARG A 9 -10.12 9.14 3.05
C ARG A 9 -10.76 8.03 2.23
N ILE A 10 -10.15 6.84 2.20
CA ILE A 10 -10.73 5.67 1.52
C ILE A 10 -11.93 5.12 2.31
N ARG A 11 -11.81 5.04 3.65
CA ARG A 11 -12.92 4.62 4.53
C ARG A 11 -14.12 5.57 4.44
N ALA A 12 -13.88 6.87 4.26
CA ALA A 12 -14.94 7.86 4.05
C ALA A 12 -15.75 7.65 2.75
N GLN A 13 -15.26 6.84 1.81
CA GLN A 13 -15.99 6.40 0.62
C GLN A 13 -16.67 5.02 0.82
N ASN A 14 -16.88 4.59 2.06
CA ASN A 14 -17.48 3.30 2.43
C ASN A 14 -16.69 2.04 2.01
N HIS A 15 -15.39 2.18 1.71
CA HIS A 15 -14.53 1.01 1.51
C HIS A 15 -14.02 0.45 2.83
N LYS A 16 -13.97 -0.88 2.93
CA LYS A 16 -13.32 -1.58 4.04
C LYS A 16 -11.81 -1.54 3.82
N VAL A 17 -11.07 -0.99 4.78
CA VAL A 17 -9.60 -0.93 4.73
C VAL A 17 -9.03 -1.58 5.97
N TRP A 18 -8.14 -2.55 5.76
CA TRP A 18 -7.36 -3.20 6.80
C TRP A 18 -5.93 -2.63 6.82
N MET A 19 -5.37 -2.44 8.02
CA MET A 19 -3.99 -2.02 8.23
C MET A 19 -3.45 -2.61 9.53
N ASP A 20 -2.21 -3.09 9.50
CA ASP A 20 -1.48 -3.68 10.64
C ASP A 20 -1.23 -2.71 11.83
N ILE A 21 -1.56 -1.43 11.66
CA ILE A 21 -1.43 -0.40 12.71
C ILE A 21 -2.65 -0.38 13.66
N ASP A 22 -3.80 -0.88 13.20
CA ASP A 22 -5.03 -0.85 13.97
C ASP A 22 -5.13 -2.02 14.98
N ASP A 23 -4.26 -3.05 14.86
CA ASP A 23 -4.33 -4.31 15.64
C ASP A 23 -2.93 -4.85 16.04
N MET A 24 -2.05 -3.97 16.57
CA MET A 24 -0.68 -4.35 16.95
C MET A 24 -0.59 -5.33 18.15
N GLU A 25 -1.67 -5.55 18.90
CA GLU A 25 -1.78 -6.66 19.87
C GLU A 25 -2.35 -7.89 19.16
N GLY A 26 -1.52 -8.61 18.41
CA GLY A 26 -1.86 -9.96 17.96
C GLY A 26 -2.19 -10.12 16.47
N SER A 27 -1.83 -9.17 15.61
CA SER A 27 -1.77 -9.40 14.16
C SER A 27 -0.76 -10.52 13.86
N THR A 28 -1.26 -11.75 13.86
CA THR A 28 -0.49 -12.95 13.52
C THR A 28 -0.23 -12.96 12.02
N LEU A 29 0.80 -13.68 11.58
CA LEU A 29 1.04 -13.95 10.15
C LEU A 29 -0.23 -14.40 9.41
N GLN A 30 -1.12 -15.12 10.11
CA GLN A 30 -2.42 -15.55 9.60
C GLN A 30 -3.35 -14.38 9.29
N ALA A 31 -3.48 -13.40 10.19
CA ALA A 31 -4.33 -12.23 9.97
C ALA A 31 -3.86 -11.40 8.76
N MET A 32 -2.55 -11.26 8.59
CA MET A 32 -1.95 -10.57 7.43
C MET A 32 -2.24 -11.34 6.14
N ALA A 33 -2.08 -12.67 6.15
CA ALA A 33 -2.39 -13.53 5.01
C ALA A 33 -3.88 -13.45 4.63
N ASP A 34 -4.77 -13.58 5.62
CA ASP A 34 -6.22 -13.48 5.44
C ASP A 34 -6.60 -12.10 4.86
N ALA A 35 -5.97 -11.03 5.32
CA ALA A 35 -6.21 -9.68 4.82
C ALA A 35 -5.84 -9.57 3.32
N ILE A 36 -4.69 -10.12 2.91
CA ILE A 36 -4.25 -10.11 1.51
C ILE A 36 -5.16 -11.01 0.66
N GLU A 37 -5.50 -12.20 1.14
CA GLU A 37 -6.34 -13.17 0.44
C GLU A 37 -7.76 -12.65 0.19
N ASN A 38 -8.33 -11.92 1.15
CA ASN A 38 -9.68 -11.35 1.03
C ASN A 38 -9.70 -9.95 0.40
N ALA A 39 -8.54 -9.31 0.22
CA ALA A 39 -8.46 -8.02 -0.45
C ALA A 39 -8.69 -8.14 -1.97
N GLU A 40 -9.48 -7.20 -2.50
CA GLU A 40 -9.60 -6.95 -3.94
C GLU A 40 -8.40 -6.15 -4.46
N ILE A 41 -7.96 -5.16 -3.67
CA ILE A 41 -6.86 -4.25 -3.98
C ILE A 41 -5.87 -4.24 -2.82
N VAL A 42 -4.58 -4.31 -3.14
CA VAL A 42 -3.47 -4.15 -2.18
C VAL A 42 -2.74 -2.85 -2.48
N LEU A 43 -2.75 -1.93 -1.52
CA LEU A 43 -2.03 -0.66 -1.61
C LEU A 43 -0.61 -0.81 -1.08
N ILE A 44 0.39 -0.75 -1.96
CA ILE A 44 1.81 -0.83 -1.55
C ILE A 44 2.32 0.58 -1.26
N CYS A 45 2.48 0.88 0.03
CA CYS A 45 2.92 2.19 0.52
C CYS A 45 4.45 2.29 0.58
N MET A 46 5.05 2.61 -0.56
CA MET A 46 6.49 2.59 -0.78
C MET A 46 7.26 3.69 -0.03
N SER A 47 8.32 3.28 0.64
CA SER A 47 9.35 4.10 1.27
C SER A 47 10.62 3.26 1.45
N ARG A 48 11.74 3.84 1.88
CA ARG A 48 12.93 3.07 2.26
C ARG A 48 12.62 2.08 3.38
N LYS A 49 11.91 2.54 4.41
CA LYS A 49 11.47 1.70 5.54
C LYS A 49 10.61 0.51 5.10
N TYR A 50 9.70 0.72 4.15
CA TYR A 50 8.90 -0.36 3.58
C TYR A 50 9.79 -1.39 2.89
N LYS A 51 10.78 -0.92 2.11
CA LYS A 51 11.69 -1.79 1.37
C LYS A 51 12.64 -2.59 2.28
N ASP A 52 13.05 -2.01 3.40
CA ASP A 52 13.96 -2.65 4.35
C ASP A 52 13.23 -3.60 5.32
N SER A 53 11.90 -3.61 5.33
CA SER A 53 11.07 -4.45 6.21
C SER A 53 10.87 -5.86 5.61
N PRO A 54 11.32 -6.93 6.28
CA PRO A 54 11.06 -8.31 5.84
C PRO A 54 9.57 -8.64 5.78
N ASN A 55 8.78 -8.10 6.70
CA ASN A 55 7.34 -8.32 6.75
C ASN A 55 6.66 -7.69 5.52
N CYS A 56 6.98 -6.42 5.22
CA CYS A 56 6.44 -5.74 4.05
C CYS A 56 6.84 -6.42 2.74
N ARG A 57 8.06 -6.98 2.69
CA ARG A 57 8.49 -7.78 1.55
C ARG A 57 7.66 -9.06 1.40
N ALA A 58 7.46 -9.82 2.47
CA ALA A 58 6.67 -11.04 2.44
C ALA A 58 5.22 -10.77 2.00
N GLU A 59 4.60 -9.70 2.52
CA GLU A 59 3.25 -9.28 2.11
C GLU A 59 3.19 -8.92 0.62
N ALA A 60 4.17 -8.16 0.10
CA ALA A 60 4.23 -7.78 -1.30
C ALA A 60 4.42 -8.99 -2.23
N GLU A 61 5.33 -9.90 -1.86
CA GLU A 61 5.58 -11.14 -2.59
C GLU A 61 4.33 -12.03 -2.60
N TYR A 62 3.61 -12.10 -1.47
CA TYR A 62 2.38 -12.89 -1.37
C TYR A 62 1.24 -12.29 -2.21
N ALA A 63 1.01 -10.99 -2.11
CA ALA A 63 0.03 -10.29 -2.96
C ALA A 63 0.36 -10.46 -4.46
N HIS A 64 1.64 -10.45 -4.82
CA HIS A 64 2.09 -10.71 -6.18
C HIS A 64 1.81 -12.15 -6.64
N GLN A 65 2.12 -13.15 -5.79
CA GLN A 65 1.87 -14.57 -6.06
C GLN A 65 0.37 -14.83 -6.29
N LEU A 66 -0.49 -14.23 -5.46
CA LEU A 66 -1.95 -14.31 -5.60
C LEU A 66 -2.51 -13.45 -6.75
N ARG A 67 -1.65 -12.75 -7.51
CA ARG A 67 -2.02 -11.87 -8.62
C ARG A 67 -3.04 -10.80 -8.21
N LYS A 68 -2.93 -10.28 -6.99
CA LYS A 68 -3.79 -9.19 -6.50
C LYS A 68 -3.60 -7.93 -7.33
N LYS A 69 -4.67 -7.12 -7.43
CA LYS A 69 -4.57 -5.78 -8.02
C LYS A 69 -3.75 -4.92 -7.05
N VAL A 70 -2.51 -4.66 -7.41
CA VAL A 70 -1.60 -3.83 -6.62
C VAL A 70 -1.62 -2.40 -7.14
N ILE A 71 -1.90 -1.43 -6.26
CA ILE A 71 -1.75 0.00 -6.54
C ILE A 71 -0.56 0.53 -5.73
N PRO A 72 0.55 0.94 -6.39
CA PRO A 72 1.72 1.49 -5.72
C PRO A 72 1.51 2.95 -5.30
N LEU A 73 1.84 3.28 -4.05
CA LEU A 73 1.82 4.63 -3.50
C LEU A 73 3.24 5.05 -3.07
N ILE A 74 3.76 6.17 -3.56
CA ILE A 74 5.03 6.73 -3.08
C ILE A 74 4.75 7.57 -1.84
N MET A 75 5.33 7.19 -0.69
CA MET A 75 5.15 7.87 0.59
C MET A 75 6.37 8.68 1.02
N GLU A 76 7.50 8.53 0.32
CA GLU A 76 8.78 9.18 0.64
C GLU A 76 9.33 9.93 -0.57
N ARG A 77 9.77 11.18 -0.36
CA ARG A 77 10.14 12.08 -1.46
C ARG A 77 11.42 11.60 -2.13
N GLY A 78 11.36 11.46 -3.45
CA GLY A 78 12.50 10.99 -4.25
C GLY A 78 12.76 9.49 -4.13
N TYR A 79 11.89 8.73 -3.45
CA TYR A 79 11.97 7.28 -3.44
C TYR A 79 11.65 6.72 -4.83
N ARG A 80 12.43 5.74 -5.27
CA ARG A 80 12.17 4.96 -6.48
C ARG A 80 12.28 3.48 -6.14
N PRO A 81 11.28 2.66 -6.46
CA PRO A 81 11.39 1.23 -6.25
C PRO A 81 12.47 0.65 -7.18
N ASP A 82 13.29 -0.23 -6.63
CA ASP A 82 14.30 -1.00 -7.37
C ASP A 82 14.39 -2.42 -6.77
N GLY A 83 15.17 -3.30 -7.42
CA GLY A 83 15.39 -4.66 -6.95
C GLY A 83 14.09 -5.48 -6.89
N TRP A 84 13.88 -6.21 -5.80
CA TRP A 84 12.70 -7.06 -5.61
C TRP A 84 11.38 -6.29 -5.75
N LEU A 85 11.31 -5.07 -5.20
CA LEU A 85 10.10 -4.25 -5.26
C LEU A 85 9.87 -3.73 -6.68
N GLY A 86 10.94 -3.33 -7.37
CA GLY A 86 10.87 -2.94 -8.79
C GLY A 86 10.32 -4.05 -9.67
N MET A 87 10.75 -5.30 -9.43
CA MET A 87 10.26 -6.47 -10.16
C MET A 87 8.77 -6.74 -9.92
N ILE A 88 8.30 -6.67 -8.67
CA ILE A 88 6.88 -6.88 -8.33
C ILE A 88 5.97 -5.80 -8.94
N LEU A 89 6.44 -4.55 -8.91
CA LEU A 89 5.66 -3.42 -9.40
C LEU A 89 5.65 -3.36 -10.93
N GLY A 90 6.78 -3.63 -11.59
CA GLY A 90 6.91 -3.55 -13.04
C GLY A 90 6.60 -2.14 -13.55
N ALA A 91 5.85 -2.04 -14.65
CA ALA A 91 5.47 -0.77 -15.27
C ALA A 91 4.18 -0.13 -14.70
N LYS A 92 3.75 -0.52 -13.49
CA LYS A 92 2.55 0.04 -12.87
C LYS A 92 2.69 1.54 -12.62
N LEU A 93 1.60 2.28 -12.88
CA LEU A 93 1.48 3.68 -12.47
C LEU A 93 1.43 3.77 -10.94
N PHE A 94 1.85 4.91 -10.38
CA PHE A 94 1.87 5.13 -8.95
C PHE A 94 1.26 6.48 -8.57
N TYR A 95 0.71 6.56 -7.35
CA TYR A 95 0.26 7.82 -6.75
C TYR A 95 1.32 8.33 -5.78
N ASP A 96 1.76 9.57 -5.98
CA ASP A 96 2.83 10.17 -5.18
C ASP A 96 2.27 11.07 -4.08
N PHE A 97 2.29 10.56 -2.84
CA PHE A 97 1.88 11.24 -1.61
C PHE A 97 3.08 11.80 -0.83
N SER A 98 4.29 11.81 -1.39
CA SER A 98 5.51 12.24 -0.71
C SER A 98 5.62 13.76 -0.44
N GLY A 99 4.56 14.51 -0.72
CA GLY A 99 4.55 15.97 -0.67
C GLY A 99 5.08 16.65 -1.94
N LYS A 100 5.38 15.89 -3.00
CA LYS A 100 5.74 16.45 -4.32
C LYS A 100 4.56 17.15 -5.00
N TYR A 101 3.35 16.65 -4.78
CA TYR A 101 2.10 17.18 -5.35
C TYR A 101 1.07 17.43 -4.24
N PRO A 102 0.04 18.27 -4.50
CA PRO A 102 -1.05 18.46 -3.55
C PRO A 102 -1.74 17.14 -3.23
N PHE A 103 -1.94 16.87 -1.94
CA PHE A 103 -2.57 15.63 -1.45
C PHE A 103 -3.94 15.39 -2.10
N GLU A 104 -4.79 16.43 -2.14
CA GLU A 104 -6.16 16.34 -2.66
C GLU A 104 -6.21 15.86 -4.12
N SER A 105 -5.31 16.35 -4.98
CA SER A 105 -5.26 15.90 -6.38
C SER A 105 -4.89 14.42 -6.52
N LYS A 106 -4.08 13.89 -5.61
CA LYS A 106 -3.61 12.51 -5.66
C LYS A 106 -4.61 11.54 -5.04
N ILE A 107 -5.24 11.93 -3.94
CA ILE A 107 -6.29 11.10 -3.32
C ILE A 107 -7.52 11.02 -4.21
N GLU A 108 -7.93 12.08 -4.89
CA GLU A 108 -9.04 12.03 -5.86
C GLU A 108 -8.76 11.07 -7.02
N GLY A 109 -7.51 11.02 -7.51
CA GLY A 109 -7.12 10.05 -8.53
C GLY A 109 -7.19 8.62 -7.99
N LEU A 110 -6.61 8.38 -6.81
CA LEU A 110 -6.62 7.06 -6.17
C LEU A 110 -8.05 6.55 -5.92
N LEU A 111 -8.95 7.40 -5.42
CA LEU A 111 -10.34 7.05 -5.12
C LEU A 111 -11.18 6.74 -6.37
N LYS A 112 -10.72 7.08 -7.57
CA LYS A 112 -11.38 6.66 -8.82
C LYS A 112 -10.92 5.28 -9.29
N GLU A 113 -9.80 4.80 -8.78
CA GLU A 113 -9.21 3.51 -9.17
C GLU A 113 -9.55 2.36 -8.20
N ILE A 114 -9.87 2.71 -6.95
CA ILE A 114 -10.41 1.83 -5.91
C ILE A 114 -11.92 1.74 -6.07
#